data_AF-A0A497L7L8-F1
#
_entry.id   AF-A0A497L7L8-F1
#
_cell.length_a   1.000
_cell.length_b   1.000
_cell.length_c   1.000
_cell.angle_alpha   90.00
_cell.angle_beta   90.00
_cell.angle_gamma   90.00
#
_symmetry.space_group_name_H-M   'P 1'
#
loop_
_entity.id
_entity.type
_entity.pdbx_description
1 polymer ?
#
loop_
_entity_poly.entity_id
_entity_poly.type
_entity_poly.pdbx_seq_one_letter_code
_entity_poly.pdbx_strand_id
1 'polypeptide(L)'
;MSRKRKQRERNLHDLFGDRRVQLLLGKFLSGELTQITPVLDPQLGYRYPEVEEFIPNPEDAEAFLLKMEEHGLLNRELCAILLCCPKCGSCNLDGAQNPGDRNLASLASVKVAETAGENQADEDEWRCGSCGDVIKGQGIAYRRVYCYHFSKEGVDRISDRLVVAPVREFLQKRGYATESPGKLIGESEVQHSFDIIAYGGEPEEGVLAIDFVVSDRPVGEEKVIAMFAKVFDTAPLKAILIIFPKLTEKARRLAEQYKLVVIESGDVKSLYKRLLKAVPPVEEIKPETLDVMTLLSLPDHLRKTAMVVCRLGKATAEEIAEGTGRARAVESGYLNQLVRMGYLKKERRGRQVLFSVVS
;
A
#
# COMPACT_ATOMS: atom_id res chain seq x y z
N MET A 1 -13.68 19.98 -11.61
CA MET A 1 -12.32 19.91 -11.04
C MET A 1 -11.62 21.25 -11.19
N SER A 2 -11.14 21.85 -10.09
CA SER A 2 -10.51 23.19 -10.10
C SER A 2 -9.14 23.19 -10.81
N ARG A 3 -8.81 24.26 -11.55
CA ARG A 3 -7.54 24.42 -12.29
C ARG A 3 -6.30 24.21 -11.40
N LYS A 4 -6.36 24.58 -10.12
CA LYS A 4 -5.29 24.34 -9.13
C LYS A 4 -5.03 22.85 -8.88
N ARG A 5 -6.06 21.99 -8.93
CA ARG A 5 -5.94 20.54 -8.72
C ARG A 5 -5.25 19.86 -9.91
N LYS A 6 -5.60 20.25 -11.13
CA LYS A 6 -4.94 19.78 -12.37
C LYS A 6 -3.46 20.21 -12.47
N GLN A 7 -3.12 21.42 -12.02
CA GLN A 7 -1.72 21.89 -11.99
C GLN A 7 -0.88 21.08 -11.00
N ARG A 8 -1.44 20.80 -9.80
CA ARG A 8 -0.78 20.02 -8.75
C ARG A 8 -0.58 18.55 -9.17
N GLU A 9 -1.54 17.96 -9.88
CA GLU A 9 -1.44 16.60 -10.46
C GLU A 9 -0.39 16.48 -11.57
N ARG A 10 -0.22 17.51 -12.41
CA ARG A 10 0.86 17.55 -13.43
C ARG A 10 2.25 17.63 -12.80
N ASN A 11 2.46 18.53 -11.84
CA ASN A 11 3.76 18.66 -11.16
C ASN A 11 4.15 17.39 -10.39
N LEU A 12 3.15 16.68 -9.86
CA LEU A 12 3.35 15.38 -9.22
C LEU A 12 3.77 14.29 -10.23
N HIS A 13 3.23 14.30 -11.45
CA HIS A 13 3.66 13.38 -12.52
C HIS A 13 5.14 13.56 -12.85
N ASP A 14 5.62 14.80 -12.94
CA ASP A 14 7.02 15.09 -13.22
C ASP A 14 7.93 14.68 -12.06
N LEU A 15 7.47 14.84 -10.81
CA LEU A 15 8.20 14.40 -9.62
C LEU A 15 8.35 12.87 -9.57
N PHE A 16 7.29 12.12 -9.91
CA PHE A 16 7.36 10.65 -9.99
C PHE A 16 8.18 10.14 -11.16
N GLY A 17 8.41 10.95 -12.20
CA GLY A 17 9.33 10.63 -13.29
C GLY A 17 10.81 10.72 -12.90
N ASP A 18 11.12 11.38 -11.78
CA ASP A 18 12.49 11.49 -11.29
C ASP A 18 12.95 10.15 -10.69
N ARG A 19 13.98 9.55 -11.30
CA ARG A 19 14.57 8.29 -10.85
C ARG A 19 15.01 8.32 -9.39
N ARG A 20 15.46 9.48 -8.88
CA ARG A 20 15.93 9.64 -7.50
C ARG A 20 14.78 9.52 -6.52
N VAL A 21 13.64 10.14 -6.85
CA VAL A 21 12.39 10.03 -6.10
C VAL A 21 11.94 8.59 -6.07
N GLN A 22 11.93 7.90 -7.22
CA GLN A 22 11.56 6.49 -7.30
C GLN A 22 12.44 5.58 -6.44
N LEU A 23 13.76 5.81 -6.41
CA LEU A 23 14.69 5.02 -5.60
C LEU A 23 14.46 5.23 -4.10
N LEU A 24 14.32 6.47 -3.66
CA LEU A 24 14.06 6.78 -2.25
C LEU A 24 12.72 6.18 -1.79
N LEU A 25 11.67 6.33 -2.60
CA LEU A 25 10.37 5.70 -2.35
C LEU A 25 10.46 4.18 -2.34
N GLY A 26 11.29 3.59 -3.21
CA GLY A 26 11.59 2.16 -3.20
C GLY A 26 12.11 1.67 -1.85
N LYS A 27 13.01 2.43 -1.19
CA LYS A 27 13.51 2.08 0.16
C LYS A 27 12.41 2.13 1.23
N PHE A 28 11.45 3.06 1.11
CA PHE A 28 10.28 3.08 2.00
C PHE A 28 9.34 1.89 1.76
N LEU A 29 9.06 1.56 0.49
CA LEU A 29 8.21 0.44 0.10
C LEU A 29 8.80 -0.93 0.49
N SER A 30 10.13 -1.04 0.45
CA SER A 30 10.84 -2.26 0.88
C SER A 30 10.92 -2.41 2.39
N GLY A 31 10.62 -1.34 3.14
CA GLY A 31 10.81 -1.27 4.58
C GLY A 31 12.29 -1.18 4.99
N GLU A 32 13.21 -0.93 4.05
CA GLU A 32 14.61 -0.61 4.36
C GLU A 32 14.74 0.73 5.08
N LEU A 33 13.85 1.67 4.76
CA LEU A 33 13.83 3.01 5.33
C LEU A 33 12.44 3.29 5.92
N THR A 34 12.38 3.57 7.22
CA THR A 34 11.14 3.96 7.89
C THR A 34 11.06 5.46 8.14
N GLN A 35 12.22 6.11 8.26
CA GLN A 35 12.38 7.53 8.58
C GLN A 35 13.72 8.00 8.05
N ILE A 36 13.78 9.25 7.59
CA ILE A 36 15.01 9.95 7.23
C ILE A 36 15.38 10.85 8.40
N THR A 37 16.58 10.66 8.94
CA THR A 37 17.05 11.33 10.14
C THR A 37 18.29 12.16 9.82
N PRO A 38 18.38 13.42 10.27
CA PRO A 38 19.57 14.23 10.05
C PRO A 38 20.72 13.73 10.92
N VAL A 39 21.95 13.79 10.41
CA VAL A 39 23.18 13.52 11.17
C VAL A 39 24.02 14.79 11.20
N LEU A 40 24.66 15.11 12.33
CA LEU A 40 25.57 16.25 12.37
C LEU A 40 26.83 16.00 11.54
N ASP A 41 27.26 17.05 10.86
CA ASP A 41 28.50 17.08 10.10
C ASP A 41 29.29 18.34 10.49
N PRO A 42 30.57 18.23 10.89
CA PRO A 42 31.37 19.38 11.31
C PRO A 42 31.59 20.45 10.24
N GLN A 43 31.47 20.09 8.96
CA GLN A 43 31.71 20.99 7.83
C GLN A 43 30.41 21.53 7.23
N LEU A 44 29.42 20.65 7.04
CA LEU A 44 28.14 20.98 6.42
C LEU A 44 27.04 21.37 7.44
N GLY A 45 27.32 21.25 8.73
CA GLY A 45 26.36 21.47 9.82
C GLY A 45 25.55 20.20 10.08
N TYR A 46 24.65 19.85 9.18
CA TYR A 46 23.93 18.56 9.21
C TYR A 46 23.69 18.03 7.81
N ARG A 47 23.41 16.73 7.76
CA ARG A 47 23.33 15.92 6.55
C ARG A 47 22.19 14.94 6.62
N TYR A 48 21.76 14.43 5.47
CA TYR A 48 20.78 13.35 5.36
C TYR A 48 21.40 12.19 4.58
N PRO A 49 22.27 11.37 5.21
CA PRO A 49 23.06 10.37 4.51
C PRO A 49 22.25 9.45 3.61
N GLU A 50 21.06 9.04 4.04
CA GLU A 50 20.16 8.15 3.29
C GLU A 50 19.63 8.77 2.00
N VAL A 51 19.56 10.10 1.92
CA VAL A 51 19.16 10.85 0.72
C VAL A 51 20.36 11.13 -0.17
N GLU A 52 21.50 11.39 0.46
CA GLU A 52 22.77 11.71 -0.19
C GLU A 52 23.29 10.57 -1.08
N GLU A 53 22.87 9.32 -0.82
CA GLU A 53 23.11 8.19 -1.71
C GLU A 53 22.54 8.39 -3.13
N PHE A 54 21.53 9.24 -3.29
CA PHE A 54 20.74 9.36 -4.53
C PHE A 54 20.89 10.72 -5.23
N ILE A 55 21.56 11.66 -4.59
CA ILE A 55 21.75 13.02 -5.12
C ILE A 55 23.25 13.27 -5.35
N PRO A 56 23.61 14.06 -6.36
CA PRO A 56 25.01 14.30 -6.69
C PRO A 56 25.72 15.17 -5.64
N ASN A 57 25.02 16.13 -5.04
CA ASN A 57 25.59 17.05 -4.05
C ASN A 57 24.84 16.92 -2.71
N PRO A 58 25.54 16.72 -1.58
CA PRO A 58 24.90 16.64 -0.26
C PRO A 58 24.10 17.87 0.14
N GLU A 59 24.53 19.06 -0.29
CA GLU A 59 23.86 20.34 0.00
C GLU A 59 22.43 20.41 -0.57
N ASP A 60 22.15 19.64 -1.63
CA ASP A 60 20.83 19.60 -2.26
C ASP A 60 19.83 18.69 -1.51
N ALA A 61 20.26 17.96 -0.46
CA ALA A 61 19.44 16.97 0.23
C ALA A 61 18.19 17.57 0.87
N GLU A 62 18.37 18.68 1.59
CA GLU A 62 17.27 19.36 2.27
C GLU A 62 16.25 19.91 1.26
N ALA A 63 16.72 20.53 0.18
CA ALA A 63 15.86 21.03 -0.88
C ALA A 63 15.08 19.89 -1.57
N PHE A 64 15.71 18.74 -1.77
CA PHE A 64 15.07 17.54 -2.32
C PHE A 64 13.95 17.01 -1.41
N LEU A 65 14.20 16.93 -0.11
CA LEU A 65 13.21 16.49 0.89
C LEU A 65 12.03 17.46 1.00
N LEU A 66 12.29 18.77 1.03
CA LEU A 66 11.26 19.80 1.03
C LEU A 66 10.38 19.71 -0.22
N LYS A 67 10.97 19.48 -1.39
CA LYS A 67 10.21 19.28 -2.63
C LYS A 67 9.25 18.09 -2.53
N MET A 68 9.69 16.98 -1.92
CA MET A 68 8.83 15.80 -1.71
C MET A 68 7.72 16.05 -0.69
N GLU A 69 8.01 16.81 0.38
CA GLU A 69 7.02 17.25 1.38
C GLU A 69 5.94 18.14 0.74
N GLU A 70 6.32 19.14 -0.06
CA GLU A 70 5.39 20.06 -0.72
C GLU A 70 4.36 19.35 -1.62
N HIS A 71 4.77 18.21 -2.19
CA HIS A 71 3.94 17.36 -3.03
C HIS A 71 3.12 16.34 -2.23
N GLY A 72 3.27 16.31 -0.90
CA GLY A 72 2.56 15.41 0.00
C GLY A 72 3.05 13.97 -0.10
N LEU A 73 4.34 13.77 -0.41
CA LEU A 73 4.96 12.45 -0.32
C LEU A 73 5.52 12.21 1.08
N LEU A 74 6.18 13.21 1.66
CA LEU A 74 6.75 13.13 3.00
C LEU A 74 5.98 14.03 3.96
N ASN A 75 5.90 13.60 5.21
CA ASN A 75 5.62 14.47 6.34
C ASN A 75 6.95 14.79 7.02
N ARG A 76 7.06 15.94 7.68
CA ARG A 76 8.20 16.27 8.52
C ARG A 76 7.80 16.52 9.96
N GLU A 77 8.70 16.20 10.88
CA GLU A 77 8.59 16.52 12.30
C GLU A 77 9.89 17.18 12.78
N LEU A 78 9.79 18.04 13.79
CA LEU A 78 10.97 18.69 14.35
C LEU A 78 11.81 17.63 15.08
N CYS A 79 13.01 17.38 14.58
CA CYS A 79 13.90 16.37 15.16
C CYS A 79 14.86 16.99 16.18
N ALA A 80 15.41 18.16 15.85
CA ALA A 80 16.35 18.86 16.72
C ALA A 80 16.34 20.38 16.45
N ILE A 81 16.84 21.13 17.43
CA ILE A 81 17.23 22.53 17.26
C ILE A 81 18.73 22.58 17.49
N LEU A 82 19.47 22.99 16.46
CA LEU A 82 20.91 23.18 16.52
C LEU A 82 21.24 24.60 16.95
N LEU A 83 22.24 24.72 17.81
CA LEU A 83 22.86 25.98 18.16
C LEU A 83 24.01 26.21 17.19
N CYS A 84 23.97 27.33 16.46
CA CYS A 84 24.95 27.61 15.42
C CYS A 84 25.52 29.02 15.58
N CYS A 85 26.75 29.18 15.10
CA CYS A 85 27.46 30.43 15.10
C CYS A 85 26.77 31.42 14.15
N PRO A 86 26.37 32.62 14.59
CA PRO A 86 25.71 33.61 13.73
C PRO A 86 26.66 34.15 12.64
N LYS A 87 27.97 34.09 12.88
CA LYS A 87 28.99 34.62 11.97
C LYS A 87 29.31 33.70 10.80
N CYS A 88 29.44 32.40 11.04
CA CYS A 88 29.85 31.44 10.01
C CYS A 88 28.85 30.31 9.75
N GLY A 89 27.76 30.22 10.53
CA GLY A 89 26.73 29.18 10.39
C GLY A 89 27.11 27.80 10.93
N SER A 90 28.36 27.59 11.38
CA SER A 90 28.80 26.31 11.97
C SER A 90 28.09 26.03 13.29
N CYS A 91 27.63 24.79 13.46
CA CYS A 91 27.01 24.33 14.70
C CYS A 91 28.01 23.62 15.64
N ASN A 92 29.31 23.77 15.37
CA ASN A 92 30.39 23.32 16.25
C ASN A 92 30.71 24.41 17.28
N LEU A 93 29.95 24.43 18.39
CA LEU A 93 30.09 25.40 19.47
C LEU A 93 30.55 24.73 20.77
N ASP A 94 31.56 25.32 21.42
CA ASP A 94 32.10 24.92 22.72
C ASP A 94 31.72 25.96 23.80
N GLY A 95 30.96 25.58 24.84
CA GLY A 95 30.47 26.51 25.89
C GLY A 95 30.67 26.00 27.32
N ALA A 96 30.73 26.91 28.29
CA ALA A 96 31.04 26.63 29.70
C ALA A 96 29.83 26.14 30.52
N GLN A 97 30.09 25.17 31.41
CA GLN A 97 29.15 24.38 32.23
C GLN A 97 28.33 23.33 31.46
N ASN A 98 28.87 22.11 31.43
CA ASN A 98 28.11 20.88 31.23
C ASN A 98 27.00 20.76 32.29
N PRO A 99 25.72 20.68 31.88
CA PRO A 99 24.93 19.51 32.15
C PRO A 99 25.14 18.55 30.96
N GLY A 100 25.66 17.36 31.25
CA GLY A 100 25.86 16.33 30.25
C GLY A 100 24.63 16.10 29.37
N ASP A 101 24.91 15.61 28.16
CA ASP A 101 23.93 14.96 27.27
C ASP A 101 23.00 15.85 26.44
N ARG A 102 23.52 16.92 25.79
CA ARG A 102 22.81 17.50 24.61
C ARG A 102 23.65 17.72 23.35
N ASN A 103 24.94 17.39 23.38
CA ASN A 103 25.69 17.13 22.15
C ASN A 103 25.72 15.61 21.89
N LEU A 104 24.69 15.15 21.18
CA LEU A 104 24.80 14.09 20.17
C LEU A 104 25.38 12.73 20.54
N ALA A 105 24.79 12.11 21.57
CA ALA A 105 24.65 10.66 21.59
C ALA A 105 23.16 10.32 21.43
N SER A 106 22.78 9.83 20.26
CA SER A 106 21.42 9.41 19.86
C SER A 106 20.40 10.54 19.66
N LEU A 107 20.03 10.80 18.40
CA LEU A 107 18.86 11.60 17.99
C LEU A 107 17.51 11.01 18.46
N ALA A 108 17.50 10.03 19.37
CA ALA A 108 16.32 9.28 19.80
C ALA A 108 15.73 9.75 21.15
N SER A 109 16.34 10.73 21.84
CA SER A 109 15.94 11.07 23.22
C SER A 109 15.89 12.56 23.52
N VAL A 110 15.39 13.40 22.61
CA VAL A 110 15.04 14.78 22.98
C VAL A 110 13.54 14.88 23.15
N LYS A 111 13.08 14.63 24.38
CA LYS A 111 11.80 15.20 24.82
C LYS A 111 11.92 16.71 24.70
N VAL A 112 10.99 17.29 23.96
CA VAL A 112 10.71 18.73 23.91
C VAL A 112 10.81 19.26 25.34
N ALA A 113 11.72 20.19 25.57
CA ALA A 113 11.65 21.04 26.76
C ALA A 113 10.43 21.95 26.56
N GLU A 114 9.23 21.41 26.78
CA GLU A 114 8.09 22.24 27.13
C GLU A 114 8.42 22.83 28.48
N THR A 115 8.45 24.17 28.54
CA THR A 115 8.64 24.98 29.74
C THR A 115 10.03 24.89 30.39
N ALA A 116 10.97 25.70 29.88
CA ALA A 116 11.97 26.31 30.75
C ALA A 116 11.54 27.78 30.91
N GLY A 117 11.16 28.13 32.13
CA GLY A 117 10.76 29.48 32.49
C GLY A 117 11.84 30.49 32.13
N GLU A 118 11.39 31.69 31.81
CA GLU A 118 12.18 32.91 31.90
C GLU A 118 12.85 32.91 33.28
N ASN A 119 14.13 32.55 33.36
CA ASN A 119 15.13 33.08 34.30
C ASN A 119 16.45 32.29 34.17
N GLN A 120 17.53 33.06 33.93
CA GLN A 120 18.96 32.71 33.98
C GLN A 120 19.57 31.99 32.77
N ALA A 121 19.94 32.74 31.74
CA ALA A 121 20.94 32.37 30.74
C ALA A 121 21.60 33.62 30.12
N ASP A 122 22.22 34.48 30.94
CA ASP A 122 22.80 35.76 30.48
C ASP A 122 24.33 35.85 30.55
N GLU A 123 25.05 34.79 30.93
CA GLU A 123 26.53 34.83 31.06
C GLU A 123 27.30 33.70 30.33
N ASP A 124 26.63 32.82 29.60
CA ASP A 124 27.34 31.73 28.92
C ASP A 124 28.07 32.23 27.65
N GLU A 125 29.39 32.13 27.65
CA GLU A 125 30.25 32.37 26.49
C GLU A 125 30.46 31.07 25.71
N TRP A 126 30.09 31.10 24.43
CA TRP A 126 30.25 29.99 23.48
C TRP A 126 31.33 30.34 22.48
N ARG A 127 32.25 29.42 22.21
CA ARG A 127 33.30 29.56 21.21
C ARG A 127 32.99 28.68 20.01
N CYS A 128 32.97 29.26 18.82
CA CYS A 128 32.82 28.49 17.60
C CYS A 128 34.14 27.78 17.24
N GLY A 129 34.14 26.44 17.18
CA GLY A 129 35.30 25.65 16.80
C GLY A 129 35.72 25.82 15.33
N SER A 130 34.84 26.33 14.46
CA SER A 130 35.14 26.52 13.03
C SER A 130 35.73 27.89 12.68
N CYS A 131 35.31 28.98 13.35
CA CYS A 131 35.80 30.34 13.03
C CYS A 131 36.39 31.09 14.23
N GLY A 132 36.37 30.50 15.42
CA GLY A 132 36.93 31.06 16.65
C GLY A 132 36.11 32.17 17.31
N ASP A 133 34.95 32.53 16.74
CA ASP A 133 34.09 33.60 17.27
C ASP A 133 33.57 33.26 18.66
N VAL A 134 33.51 34.27 19.53
CA VAL A 134 32.99 34.15 20.89
C VAL A 134 31.61 34.80 20.93
N ILE A 135 30.60 34.01 21.27
CA ILE A 135 29.18 34.35 21.23
C ILE A 135 28.68 34.38 22.66
N LYS A 136 28.06 35.48 23.06
CA LYS A 136 27.39 35.60 24.37
C LYS A 136 25.94 35.13 24.24
N GLY A 137 25.42 34.43 25.24
CA GLY A 137 24.13 33.69 25.23
C GLY A 137 23.03 34.17 24.29
N GLN A 138 22.66 35.45 24.30
CA GLN A 138 21.59 36.02 23.46
C GLN A 138 21.90 36.07 21.94
N GLY A 139 23.16 35.92 21.54
CA GLY A 139 23.63 36.02 20.16
C GLY A 139 23.70 34.70 19.38
N ILE A 140 23.32 33.58 20.00
CA ILE A 140 23.38 32.25 19.35
C ILE A 140 22.27 32.13 18.31
N ALA A 141 22.60 31.62 17.12
CA ALA A 141 21.61 31.34 16.09
C ALA A 141 20.99 29.96 16.30
N TYR A 142 19.67 29.85 16.16
CA TYR A 142 18.93 28.59 16.29
C TYR A 142 18.53 28.09 14.92
N ARG A 143 18.92 26.86 14.56
CA ARG A 143 18.53 26.21 13.32
C ARG A 143 17.67 24.98 13.61
N ARG A 144 16.44 24.96 13.11
CA ARG A 144 15.54 23.81 13.22
C ARG A 144 15.90 22.76 12.18
N VAL A 145 15.99 21.51 12.60
CA VAL A 145 16.29 20.37 11.74
C VAL A 145 15.19 19.33 11.86
N TYR A 146 14.78 18.77 10.73
CA TYR A 146 13.58 17.97 10.62
C TYR A 146 13.89 16.51 10.32
N CYS A 147 13.07 15.64 10.85
CA CYS A 147 13.00 14.25 10.46
C CYS A 147 11.85 14.08 9.49
N TYR A 148 12.00 13.19 8.50
CA TYR A 148 11.00 12.98 7.47
C TYR A 148 10.49 11.54 7.47
N HIS A 149 9.17 11.41 7.33
CA HIS A 149 8.46 10.13 7.29
C HIS A 149 7.62 10.05 6.04
N PHE A 150 7.37 8.83 5.60
CA PHE A 150 6.52 8.65 4.45
C PHE A 150 5.06 8.96 4.82
N SER A 151 4.45 9.90 4.10
CA SER A 151 3.09 10.34 4.43
C SER A 151 2.06 9.30 3.97
N LYS A 152 0.97 9.13 4.74
CA LYS A 152 -0.14 8.24 4.35
C LYS A 152 -0.72 8.61 2.97
N GLU A 153 -0.87 9.90 2.69
CA GLU A 153 -1.35 10.37 1.39
C GLU A 153 -0.35 10.04 0.26
N GLY A 154 0.94 10.14 0.54
CA GLY A 154 2.01 9.71 -0.37
C GLY A 154 1.96 8.21 -0.66
N VAL A 155 1.72 7.38 0.37
CA VAL A 155 1.57 5.92 0.26
C VAL A 155 0.44 5.57 -0.70
N ASP A 156 -0.74 6.16 -0.51
CA ASP A 156 -1.91 5.90 -1.36
C ASP A 156 -1.64 6.30 -2.82
N ARG A 157 -1.06 7.49 -3.04
CA ARG A 157 -0.70 7.99 -4.38
C ARG A 157 0.36 7.13 -5.07
N ILE A 158 1.26 6.52 -4.31
CA ILE A 158 2.25 5.58 -4.83
C ILE A 158 1.63 4.26 -5.20
N SER A 159 0.74 3.72 -4.36
CA SER A 159 0.06 2.45 -4.61
C SER A 159 -0.54 2.42 -6.02
N ASP A 160 -1.28 3.48 -6.38
CA ASP A 160 -1.91 3.62 -7.69
C ASP A 160 -0.93 3.54 -8.88
N ARG A 161 0.26 4.12 -8.74
CA ARG A 161 1.24 4.25 -9.84
C ARG A 161 2.31 3.17 -9.87
N LEU A 162 2.91 2.85 -8.74
CA LEU A 162 4.04 1.92 -8.66
C LEU A 162 3.60 0.47 -8.53
N VAL A 163 2.37 0.21 -8.09
CA VAL A 163 1.89 -1.15 -7.83
C VAL A 163 0.67 -1.48 -8.69
N VAL A 164 -0.42 -0.71 -8.57
CA VAL A 164 -1.68 -1.00 -9.27
C VAL A 164 -1.50 -0.98 -10.79
N ALA A 165 -0.94 0.09 -11.36
CA ALA A 165 -0.75 0.18 -12.81
C ALA A 165 0.12 -0.95 -13.41
N PRO A 166 1.31 -1.28 -12.87
CA PRO A 166 2.10 -2.42 -13.36
C PRO A 166 1.39 -3.77 -13.23
N VAL A 167 0.64 -4.00 -12.14
CA VAL A 167 -0.12 -5.25 -11.98
C VAL A 167 -1.28 -5.35 -12.96
N ARG A 168 -1.97 -4.24 -13.25
CA ARG A 168 -2.99 -4.20 -14.31
C ARG A 168 -2.41 -4.54 -15.68
N GLU A 169 -1.27 -3.94 -16.02
CA GLU A 169 -0.58 -4.24 -17.28
C GLU A 169 -0.14 -5.71 -17.35
N PHE A 170 0.37 -6.26 -16.24
CA PHE A 170 0.71 -7.67 -16.12
C PHE A 170 -0.49 -8.59 -16.39
N LEU A 171 -1.66 -8.27 -15.84
CA LEU A 171 -2.89 -9.04 -16.03
C LEU A 171 -3.39 -8.92 -17.48
N GLN A 172 -3.38 -7.71 -18.05
CA GLN A 172 -3.79 -7.50 -19.44
C GLN A 172 -2.90 -8.27 -20.43
N LYS A 173 -1.58 -8.32 -20.20
CA LYS A 173 -0.65 -9.13 -20.99
C LYS A 173 -0.91 -10.64 -20.91
N ARG A 174 -1.66 -11.08 -19.91
CA ARG A 174 -2.11 -12.48 -19.72
C ARG A 174 -3.52 -12.74 -20.25
N GLY A 175 -4.14 -11.77 -20.92
CA GLY A 175 -5.47 -11.90 -21.51
C GLY A 175 -6.62 -11.48 -20.60
N TYR A 176 -6.37 -11.00 -19.37
CA TYR A 176 -7.44 -10.59 -18.46
C TYR A 176 -7.97 -9.20 -18.81
N ALA A 177 -9.29 -9.05 -18.82
CA ALA A 177 -9.91 -7.73 -18.73
C ALA A 177 -9.84 -7.23 -17.28
N THR A 178 -9.49 -5.97 -17.04
CA THR A 178 -9.29 -5.44 -15.67
C THR A 178 -10.11 -4.19 -15.39
N GLU A 179 -10.63 -4.11 -14.16
CA GLU A 179 -11.31 -2.95 -13.59
C GLU A 179 -10.55 -2.49 -12.34
N SER A 180 -10.39 -1.18 -12.16
CA SER A 180 -9.66 -0.62 -11.02
C SER A 180 -10.12 0.83 -10.74
N PRO A 181 -10.64 1.14 -9.55
CA PRO A 181 -11.09 0.18 -8.54
C PRO A 181 -12.22 -0.69 -9.08
N GLY A 182 -12.21 -1.98 -8.77
CA GLY A 182 -13.24 -2.93 -9.19
C GLY A 182 -14.28 -3.15 -8.08
N LYS A 183 -15.52 -3.48 -8.44
CA LYS A 183 -16.60 -3.75 -7.49
C LYS A 183 -17.19 -5.15 -7.67
N LEU A 184 -17.43 -5.85 -6.56
CA LEU A 184 -18.21 -7.09 -6.52
C LEU A 184 -19.35 -6.94 -5.53
N ILE A 185 -20.51 -7.52 -5.87
CA ILE A 185 -21.64 -7.64 -4.96
C ILE A 185 -21.55 -9.00 -4.28
N GLY A 186 -21.57 -9.01 -2.95
CA GLY A 186 -21.56 -10.23 -2.16
C GLY A 186 -22.91 -10.94 -2.11
N GLU A 187 -22.94 -12.15 -1.53
CA GLU A 187 -24.18 -12.85 -1.17
C GLU A 187 -25.10 -12.00 -0.31
N SER A 188 -24.52 -11.18 0.57
CA SER A 188 -25.24 -10.28 1.47
C SER A 188 -25.84 -9.05 0.76
N GLU A 189 -25.76 -8.96 -0.57
CA GLU A 189 -26.08 -7.79 -1.40
C GLU A 189 -25.21 -6.55 -1.12
N VAL A 190 -24.22 -6.67 -0.23
CA VAL A 190 -23.25 -5.62 0.05
C VAL A 190 -22.27 -5.51 -1.12
N GLN A 191 -22.05 -4.29 -1.58
CA GLN A 191 -21.06 -4.00 -2.60
C GLN A 191 -19.68 -3.81 -1.95
N HIS A 192 -18.74 -4.69 -2.29
CA HIS A 192 -17.34 -4.62 -1.89
C HIS A 192 -16.51 -4.02 -3.01
N SER A 193 -15.53 -3.18 -2.63
CA SER A 193 -14.55 -2.62 -3.55
C SER A 193 -13.22 -3.36 -3.38
N PHE A 194 -12.59 -3.68 -4.50
CA PHE A 194 -11.23 -4.17 -4.59
C PHE A 194 -10.37 -3.21 -5.41
N ASP A 195 -9.07 -3.23 -5.19
CA ASP A 195 -8.16 -2.36 -5.96
C ASP A 195 -8.12 -2.76 -7.44
N ILE A 196 -8.09 -4.07 -7.72
CA ILE A 196 -8.23 -4.62 -9.07
C ILE A 196 -9.19 -5.81 -9.06
N ILE A 197 -10.08 -5.83 -10.03
CA ILE A 197 -10.77 -7.04 -10.47
C ILE A 197 -10.27 -7.41 -11.85
N ALA A 198 -10.00 -8.70 -12.06
CA ALA A 198 -9.63 -9.24 -13.36
C ALA A 198 -10.60 -10.34 -13.79
N TYR A 199 -11.06 -10.29 -15.04
CA TYR A 199 -12.02 -11.22 -15.63
C TYR A 199 -11.31 -12.10 -16.67
N GLY A 200 -11.48 -13.42 -16.58
CA GLY A 200 -10.91 -14.41 -17.50
C GLY A 200 -11.77 -14.69 -18.74
N GLY A 201 -12.74 -13.84 -19.06
CA GLY A 201 -13.71 -14.05 -20.14
C GLY A 201 -14.76 -12.94 -20.18
N GLU A 202 -16.04 -13.32 -20.25
CA GLU A 202 -17.15 -12.37 -20.07
C GLU A 202 -17.14 -11.74 -18.66
N PRO A 203 -17.70 -10.54 -18.48
CA PRO A 203 -17.85 -9.94 -17.16
C PRO A 203 -18.56 -10.88 -16.18
N GLU A 204 -17.95 -11.11 -15.01
CA GLU A 204 -18.35 -12.02 -13.92
C GLU A 204 -17.91 -13.50 -14.04
N GLU A 205 -17.27 -13.94 -15.12
CA GLU A 205 -16.71 -15.31 -15.22
C GLU A 205 -15.22 -15.35 -14.82
N GLY A 206 -14.86 -16.29 -13.94
CA GLY A 206 -13.45 -16.52 -13.55
C GLY A 206 -12.79 -15.28 -12.96
N VAL A 207 -13.37 -14.76 -11.88
CA VAL A 207 -13.01 -13.46 -11.30
C VAL A 207 -11.81 -13.59 -10.36
N LEU A 208 -10.73 -12.87 -10.66
CA LEU A 208 -9.64 -12.64 -9.71
C LEU A 208 -9.89 -11.31 -8.98
N ALA A 209 -9.86 -11.35 -7.65
CA ALA A 209 -9.94 -10.16 -6.81
C ALA A 209 -8.58 -9.87 -6.18
N ILE A 210 -8.07 -8.65 -6.34
CA ILE A 210 -6.75 -8.28 -5.85
C ILE A 210 -6.85 -6.98 -5.05
N ASP A 211 -6.31 -7.03 -3.84
CA ASP A 211 -6.10 -5.86 -2.97
C ASP A 211 -4.62 -5.68 -2.67
N PHE A 212 -4.22 -4.44 -2.50
CA PHE A 212 -2.87 -4.02 -2.13
C PHE A 212 -2.90 -3.33 -0.78
N VAL A 213 -1.89 -3.64 0.03
CA VAL A 213 -1.60 -2.84 1.22
C VAL A 213 -0.15 -2.40 1.14
N VAL A 214 0.03 -1.10 1.03
CA VAL A 214 1.34 -0.47 1.09
C VAL A 214 1.49 0.20 2.44
N SER A 215 2.61 -0.07 3.11
CA SER A 215 2.98 0.59 4.37
C SER A 215 4.49 0.72 4.44
N ASP A 216 4.96 1.68 5.22
CA ASP A 216 6.34 1.86 5.65
C ASP A 216 6.76 0.93 6.81
N ARG A 217 5.85 0.07 7.29
CA ARG A 217 6.03 -0.82 8.43
C ARG A 217 5.30 -2.16 8.22
N PRO A 218 5.62 -3.20 8.99
CA PRO A 218 4.91 -4.47 8.90
C PRO A 218 3.40 -4.32 9.14
N VAL A 219 2.60 -4.97 8.29
CA VAL A 219 1.13 -4.85 8.28
C VAL A 219 0.47 -5.81 9.27
N GLY A 220 -0.52 -5.32 10.00
CA GLY A 220 -1.24 -6.05 11.05
C GLY A 220 -2.38 -6.94 10.54
N GLU A 221 -3.08 -7.58 11.48
CA GLU A 221 -4.18 -8.52 11.24
C GLU A 221 -5.41 -7.84 10.63
N GLU A 222 -5.60 -6.53 10.87
CA GLU A 222 -6.80 -5.81 10.44
C GLU A 222 -7.04 -5.88 8.94
N LYS A 223 -5.96 -5.87 8.14
CA LYS A 223 -6.05 -5.94 6.68
C LYS A 223 -6.39 -7.34 6.17
N VAL A 224 -5.90 -8.36 6.85
CA VAL A 224 -6.20 -9.77 6.56
C VAL A 224 -7.67 -10.06 6.84
N ILE A 225 -8.18 -9.59 7.99
CA ILE A 225 -9.60 -9.74 8.37
C ILE A 225 -10.50 -9.04 7.36
N ALA A 226 -10.16 -7.81 6.96
CA ALA A 226 -10.93 -7.07 5.97
C ALA A 226 -10.99 -7.81 4.62
N MET A 227 -9.85 -8.30 4.13
CA MET A 227 -9.79 -9.10 2.90
C MET A 227 -10.62 -10.38 3.02
N PHE A 228 -10.49 -11.12 4.13
CA PHE A 228 -11.27 -12.32 4.37
C PHE A 228 -12.78 -12.06 4.30
N ALA A 229 -13.26 -11.00 4.96
CA ALA A 229 -14.68 -10.64 4.94
C ALA A 229 -15.19 -10.36 3.52
N LYS A 230 -14.41 -9.63 2.70
CA LYS A 230 -14.75 -9.40 1.29
C LYS A 230 -14.82 -10.71 0.50
N VAL A 231 -13.81 -11.56 0.65
CA VAL A 231 -13.71 -12.83 -0.10
C VAL A 231 -14.80 -13.81 0.31
N PHE A 232 -15.10 -13.89 1.60
CA PHE A 232 -16.16 -14.75 2.13
C PHE A 232 -17.53 -14.39 1.53
N ASP A 233 -17.82 -13.09 1.41
CA ASP A 233 -19.10 -12.62 0.88
C ASP A 233 -19.16 -12.64 -0.66
N THR A 234 -18.04 -12.40 -1.36
CA THR A 234 -18.01 -12.27 -2.83
C THR A 234 -17.58 -13.52 -3.59
N ALA A 235 -16.99 -14.51 -2.90
CA ALA A 235 -16.53 -15.80 -3.41
C ALA A 235 -15.87 -15.74 -4.82
N PRO A 236 -14.84 -14.91 -5.03
CA PRO A 236 -14.09 -14.90 -6.28
C PRO A 236 -13.36 -16.23 -6.48
N LEU A 237 -13.07 -16.59 -7.74
CA LEU A 237 -12.29 -17.77 -8.09
C LEU A 237 -10.95 -17.81 -7.34
N LYS A 238 -10.29 -16.66 -7.25
CA LYS A 238 -9.07 -16.50 -6.47
C LYS A 238 -8.96 -15.08 -5.98
N ALA A 239 -8.57 -14.94 -4.72
CA ALA A 239 -8.33 -13.66 -4.09
C ALA A 239 -6.86 -13.54 -3.68
N ILE A 240 -6.20 -12.46 -4.10
CA ILE A 240 -4.78 -12.24 -3.83
C ILE A 240 -4.63 -10.94 -3.03
N LEU A 241 -4.02 -11.04 -1.85
CA LEU A 241 -3.65 -9.89 -1.03
C LEU A 241 -2.16 -9.61 -1.19
N ILE A 242 -1.81 -8.48 -1.80
CA ILE A 242 -0.43 -8.08 -2.03
C ILE A 242 -0.01 -7.11 -0.94
N ILE A 243 1.09 -7.41 -0.24
CA ILE A 243 1.55 -6.68 0.94
C ILE A 243 2.94 -6.11 0.69
N PHE A 244 3.09 -4.82 0.95
CA PHE A 244 4.37 -4.12 0.98
C PHE A 244 4.63 -3.53 2.39
N PRO A 245 5.77 -3.83 3.02
CA PRO A 245 6.77 -4.81 2.62
C PRO A 245 6.38 -6.25 2.99
N LYS A 246 5.77 -6.43 4.17
CA LYS A 246 5.48 -7.73 4.78
C LYS A 246 4.37 -7.64 5.82
N LEU A 247 3.75 -8.78 6.12
CA LEU A 247 2.88 -8.97 7.26
C LEU A 247 3.67 -9.12 8.55
N THR A 248 3.03 -8.82 9.67
CA THR A 248 3.46 -9.30 10.99
C THR A 248 3.27 -10.83 11.08
N GLU A 249 4.03 -11.50 11.96
CA GLU A 249 3.93 -12.96 12.13
C GLU A 249 2.53 -13.43 12.53
N LYS A 250 1.81 -12.64 13.33
CA LYS A 250 0.42 -12.92 13.69
C LYS A 250 -0.51 -12.85 12.48
N ALA A 251 -0.40 -11.78 11.69
CA ALA A 251 -1.18 -11.59 10.48
C ALA A 251 -0.89 -12.67 9.42
N ARG A 252 0.37 -13.11 9.28
CA ARG A 252 0.73 -14.21 8.37
C ARG A 252 0.02 -15.51 8.76
N ARG A 253 0.09 -15.90 10.04
CA ARG A 253 -0.60 -17.09 10.56
C ARG A 253 -2.11 -17.03 10.35
N LEU A 254 -2.70 -15.85 10.56
CA LEU A 254 -4.14 -15.66 10.34
C LEU A 254 -4.51 -15.81 8.85
N ALA A 255 -3.70 -15.26 7.95
CA ALA A 255 -3.93 -15.39 6.51
C ALA A 255 -3.82 -16.85 6.04
N GLU A 256 -2.87 -17.62 6.58
CA GLU A 256 -2.73 -19.06 6.33
C GLU A 256 -3.96 -19.84 6.81
N GLN A 257 -4.47 -19.52 8.01
CA GLN A 257 -5.68 -20.14 8.55
C GLN A 257 -6.91 -19.87 7.66
N TYR A 258 -7.04 -18.63 7.16
CA TYR A 258 -8.08 -18.25 6.21
C TYR A 258 -7.81 -18.72 4.77
N LYS A 259 -6.66 -19.37 4.52
CA LYS A 259 -6.21 -19.82 3.20
C LYS A 259 -6.21 -18.71 2.15
N LEU A 260 -5.97 -17.47 2.59
CA LEU A 260 -5.83 -16.33 1.67
C LEU A 260 -4.50 -16.42 0.95
N VAL A 261 -4.50 -16.14 -0.35
CA VAL A 261 -3.25 -16.06 -1.12
C VAL A 261 -2.60 -14.71 -0.84
N VAL A 262 -1.54 -14.71 -0.04
CA VAL A 262 -0.78 -13.50 0.28
C VAL A 262 0.53 -13.45 -0.50
N ILE A 263 0.84 -12.29 -1.08
CA ILE A 263 2.12 -12.01 -1.73
C ILE A 263 2.81 -10.86 -1.00
N GLU A 264 3.79 -11.18 -0.16
CA GLU A 264 4.68 -10.19 0.47
C GLU A 264 5.80 -9.80 -0.50
N SER A 265 6.04 -8.49 -0.68
CA SER A 265 7.04 -7.96 -1.60
C SER A 265 7.63 -6.65 -1.11
N GLY A 266 8.94 -6.46 -1.28
CA GLY A 266 9.60 -5.17 -1.02
C GLY A 266 9.78 -4.31 -2.28
N ASP A 267 9.63 -4.90 -3.46
CA ASP A 267 9.84 -4.21 -4.74
C ASP A 267 8.95 -4.77 -5.85
N VAL A 268 8.79 -4.00 -6.93
CA VAL A 268 7.92 -4.36 -8.07
C VAL A 268 8.47 -5.56 -8.86
N LYS A 269 9.79 -5.74 -8.92
CA LYS A 269 10.42 -6.83 -9.69
C LYS A 269 10.22 -8.18 -8.99
N SER A 270 10.36 -8.23 -7.66
CA SER A 270 10.05 -9.44 -6.89
C SER A 270 8.54 -9.73 -6.87
N LEU A 271 7.71 -8.69 -6.83
CA LEU A 271 6.25 -8.84 -7.00
C LEU A 271 5.92 -9.50 -8.33
N TYR A 272 6.50 -9.01 -9.45
CA TYR A 272 6.29 -9.57 -10.78
C TYR A 272 6.61 -11.07 -10.82
N LYS A 273 7.75 -11.49 -10.25
CA LYS A 273 8.14 -12.91 -10.17
C LYS A 273 7.16 -13.77 -9.38
N ARG A 274 6.60 -13.25 -8.29
CA ARG A 274 5.61 -13.97 -7.46
C ARG A 274 4.26 -14.04 -8.18
N LEU A 275 3.84 -12.95 -8.83
CA LEU A 275 2.65 -12.92 -9.66
C LEU A 275 2.72 -13.90 -10.83
N LEU A 276 3.88 -14.06 -11.48
CA LEU A 276 4.08 -15.07 -12.53
C LEU A 276 3.72 -16.49 -12.06
N LYS A 277 3.95 -16.81 -10.78
CA LYS A 277 3.64 -18.11 -10.18
C LYS A 277 2.19 -18.19 -9.69
N ALA A 278 1.66 -17.08 -9.17
CA ALA A 278 0.35 -17.05 -8.55
C ALA A 278 -0.80 -16.89 -9.55
N VAL A 279 -0.56 -16.24 -10.69
CA VAL A 279 -1.59 -15.91 -11.69
C VAL A 279 -1.18 -16.52 -13.04
N PRO A 280 -1.84 -17.59 -13.49
CA PRO A 280 -1.61 -18.14 -14.82
C PRO A 280 -2.22 -17.24 -15.91
N PRO A 281 -1.85 -17.41 -17.19
CA PRO A 281 -2.60 -16.85 -18.33
C PRO A 281 -4.08 -17.25 -18.29
N VAL A 282 -4.95 -16.43 -18.87
CA VAL A 282 -6.40 -16.67 -18.87
C VAL A 282 -6.76 -18.03 -19.48
N GLU A 283 -6.05 -18.41 -20.54
CA GLU A 283 -6.29 -19.65 -21.30
C GLU A 283 -6.01 -20.91 -20.47
N GLU A 284 -5.21 -20.77 -19.41
CA GLU A 284 -4.85 -21.86 -18.49
C GLU A 284 -5.78 -21.93 -17.27
N ILE A 285 -6.65 -20.93 -17.05
CA ILE A 285 -7.69 -21.03 -16.03
C ILE A 285 -8.69 -22.06 -16.51
N LYS A 286 -8.54 -23.29 -16.02
CA LYS A 286 -9.55 -24.33 -16.16
C LYS A 286 -10.63 -24.07 -15.11
N PRO A 287 -11.88 -23.86 -15.51
CA PRO A 287 -13.00 -23.84 -14.58
C PRO A 287 -13.07 -25.21 -13.89
N GLU A 288 -13.25 -25.23 -12.57
CA GLU A 288 -13.32 -26.49 -11.83
C GLU A 288 -14.58 -27.24 -12.28
N THR A 289 -14.40 -28.47 -12.77
CA THR A 289 -15.54 -29.33 -13.09
C THR A 289 -16.28 -29.67 -11.80
N LEU A 290 -17.61 -29.60 -11.81
CA LEU A 290 -18.49 -29.99 -10.69
C LEU A 290 -18.46 -31.52 -10.51
N ASP A 291 -17.39 -32.04 -9.92
CA ASP A 291 -17.28 -33.44 -9.53
C ASP A 291 -17.95 -33.71 -8.17
N VAL A 292 -18.06 -34.99 -7.81
CA VAL A 292 -18.72 -35.41 -6.57
C VAL A 292 -18.05 -34.81 -5.34
N MET A 293 -16.72 -34.70 -5.33
CA MET A 293 -15.97 -34.16 -4.19
C MET A 293 -16.19 -32.66 -4.03
N THR A 294 -16.26 -31.93 -5.14
CA THR A 294 -16.57 -30.49 -5.19
C THR A 294 -17.99 -30.23 -4.71
N LEU A 295 -18.97 -31.03 -5.11
CA LEU A 295 -20.34 -30.92 -4.60
C LEU A 295 -20.42 -31.13 -3.08
N LEU A 296 -19.58 -32.02 -2.53
CA LEU A 296 -19.54 -32.27 -1.08
C LEU A 296 -18.89 -31.12 -0.30
N SER A 297 -17.94 -30.40 -0.89
CA SER A 297 -17.28 -29.24 -0.26
C SER A 297 -18.11 -27.95 -0.32
N LEU A 298 -19.03 -27.84 -1.28
CA LEU A 298 -19.92 -26.68 -1.42
C LEU A 298 -20.85 -26.51 -0.20
N PRO A 299 -21.12 -25.26 0.24
CA PRO A 299 -22.19 -24.94 1.17
C PRO A 299 -23.54 -25.50 0.71
N ASP A 300 -24.40 -25.90 1.66
CA ASP A 300 -25.68 -26.56 1.37
C ASP A 300 -26.55 -25.82 0.34
N HIS A 301 -26.58 -24.49 0.44
CA HIS A 301 -27.41 -23.68 -0.42
C HIS A 301 -26.92 -23.70 -1.88
N LEU A 302 -25.60 -23.61 -2.10
CA LEU A 302 -24.95 -23.72 -3.41
C LEU A 302 -24.97 -25.14 -3.95
N ARG A 303 -24.72 -26.14 -3.09
CA ARG A 303 -24.79 -27.56 -3.47
C ARG A 303 -26.16 -27.90 -4.04
N LYS A 304 -27.25 -27.46 -3.40
CA LYS A 304 -28.61 -27.73 -3.89
C LYS A 304 -28.84 -27.13 -5.28
N THR A 305 -28.43 -25.88 -5.49
CA THR A 305 -28.51 -25.20 -6.78
C THR A 305 -27.68 -25.94 -7.84
N ALA A 306 -26.42 -26.24 -7.54
CA ALA A 306 -25.51 -26.96 -8.44
C ALA A 306 -26.05 -28.33 -8.86
N MET A 307 -26.62 -29.11 -7.92
CA MET A 307 -27.24 -30.40 -8.24
C MET A 307 -28.42 -30.29 -9.22
N VAL A 308 -29.22 -29.22 -9.12
CA VAL A 308 -30.32 -28.98 -10.06
C VAL A 308 -29.77 -28.58 -11.44
N VAL A 309 -28.74 -27.73 -11.49
CA VAL A 309 -28.05 -27.41 -12.76
C VAL A 309 -27.51 -28.68 -13.42
N CYS A 310 -26.80 -29.55 -12.67
CA CYS A 310 -26.26 -30.80 -13.18
C CYS A 310 -27.35 -31.72 -13.75
N ARG A 311 -28.55 -31.72 -13.15
CA ARG A 311 -29.69 -32.53 -13.62
C ARG A 311 -30.30 -31.97 -14.90
N LEU A 312 -30.45 -30.65 -14.99
CA LEU A 312 -31.08 -29.99 -16.14
C LEU A 312 -30.09 -29.76 -17.31
N GLY A 313 -28.79 -29.82 -17.04
CA GLY A 313 -27.71 -29.57 -18.01
C GLY A 313 -27.52 -28.10 -18.33
N LYS A 314 -28.55 -27.46 -18.93
CA LYS A 314 -28.55 -26.03 -19.27
C LYS A 314 -29.94 -25.44 -18.98
N ALA A 315 -30.01 -24.46 -18.08
CA ALA A 315 -31.26 -23.93 -17.57
C ALA A 315 -31.19 -22.44 -17.20
N THR A 316 -32.34 -21.78 -17.19
CA THR A 316 -32.52 -20.41 -16.69
C THR A 316 -32.66 -20.39 -15.17
N ALA A 317 -32.50 -19.21 -14.56
CA ALA A 317 -32.73 -19.04 -13.12
C ALA A 317 -34.18 -19.36 -12.70
N GLU A 318 -35.15 -19.27 -13.61
CA GLU A 318 -36.55 -19.61 -13.36
C GLU A 318 -36.74 -21.12 -13.23
N GLU A 319 -36.23 -21.89 -14.21
CA GLU A 319 -36.31 -23.36 -14.22
C GLU A 319 -35.57 -23.96 -13.00
N ILE A 320 -34.46 -23.35 -12.59
CA ILE A 320 -33.73 -23.78 -11.39
C ILE A 320 -34.51 -23.45 -10.12
N ALA A 321 -35.15 -22.29 -10.04
CA ALA A 321 -36.02 -21.91 -8.93
C ALA A 321 -37.19 -22.87 -8.74
N GLU A 322 -37.82 -23.31 -9.82
CA GLU A 322 -38.85 -24.36 -9.79
C GLU A 322 -38.27 -25.69 -9.27
N GLY A 323 -37.07 -26.07 -9.71
CA GLY A 323 -36.40 -27.30 -9.29
C GLY A 323 -35.90 -27.30 -7.83
N THR A 324 -35.50 -26.14 -7.30
CA THR A 324 -35.04 -26.02 -5.90
C THR A 324 -36.17 -25.67 -4.93
N GLY A 325 -37.29 -25.13 -5.43
CA GLY A 325 -38.38 -24.58 -4.63
C GLY A 325 -38.05 -23.26 -3.94
N ARG A 326 -37.05 -22.51 -4.44
CA ARG A 326 -36.66 -21.19 -3.92
C ARG A 326 -37.16 -20.08 -4.84
N ALA A 327 -37.14 -18.84 -4.34
CA ALA A 327 -37.48 -17.69 -5.19
C ALA A 327 -36.42 -17.49 -6.29
N ARG A 328 -36.85 -17.13 -7.50
CA ARG A 328 -35.99 -16.85 -8.66
C ARG A 328 -34.85 -15.85 -8.37
N ALA A 329 -35.13 -14.79 -7.62
CA ALA A 329 -34.11 -13.81 -7.24
C ALA A 329 -32.96 -14.45 -6.42
N VAL A 330 -33.31 -15.36 -5.50
CA VAL A 330 -32.35 -16.07 -4.66
C VAL A 330 -31.48 -17.03 -5.50
N GLU A 331 -32.11 -17.83 -6.37
CA GLU A 331 -31.35 -18.72 -7.26
C GLU A 331 -30.46 -17.96 -8.23
N SER A 332 -30.90 -16.80 -8.74
CA SER A 332 -30.06 -15.95 -9.58
C SER A 332 -28.78 -15.52 -8.84
N GLY A 333 -28.86 -15.22 -7.54
CA GLY A 333 -27.69 -14.91 -6.71
C GLY A 333 -26.72 -16.10 -6.59
N TYR A 334 -27.25 -17.27 -6.24
CA TYR A 334 -26.47 -18.51 -6.09
C TYR A 334 -25.82 -18.97 -7.41
N LEU A 335 -26.52 -18.83 -8.52
CA LEU A 335 -25.99 -19.16 -9.85
C LEU A 335 -24.84 -18.24 -10.23
N ASN A 336 -24.99 -16.92 -10.02
CA ASN A 336 -23.92 -15.96 -10.26
C ASN A 336 -22.71 -16.21 -9.35
N GLN A 337 -22.94 -16.69 -8.12
CA GLN A 337 -21.85 -17.10 -7.25
C GLN A 337 -21.12 -18.33 -7.78
N LEU A 338 -21.83 -19.39 -8.15
CA LEU A 338 -21.22 -20.58 -8.75
C LEU A 338 -20.47 -20.27 -10.05
N VAL A 339 -20.92 -19.27 -10.82
CA VAL A 339 -20.18 -18.75 -11.98
C VAL A 339 -18.89 -18.05 -11.57
N ARG A 340 -18.92 -17.17 -10.56
CA ARG A 340 -17.72 -16.48 -10.03
C ARG A 340 -16.69 -17.45 -9.49
N MET A 341 -17.14 -18.51 -8.83
CA MET A 341 -16.32 -19.61 -8.32
C MET A 341 -15.76 -20.50 -9.44
N GLY A 342 -16.21 -20.33 -10.69
CA GLY A 342 -15.73 -21.10 -11.84
C GLY A 342 -16.36 -22.47 -12.02
N TYR A 343 -17.48 -22.77 -11.34
CA TYR A 343 -18.18 -24.05 -11.47
C TYR A 343 -19.21 -24.07 -12.60
N LEU A 344 -19.79 -22.90 -12.89
CA LEU A 344 -20.80 -22.71 -13.93
C LEU A 344 -20.32 -21.68 -14.95
N LYS A 345 -20.87 -21.75 -16.17
CA LYS A 345 -20.80 -20.71 -17.19
C LYS A 345 -22.19 -20.15 -17.46
N LYS A 346 -22.27 -18.87 -17.82
CA LYS A 346 -23.51 -18.20 -18.22
C LYS A 346 -23.45 -17.76 -19.69
N GLU A 347 -24.55 -17.96 -20.40
CA GLU A 347 -24.68 -17.56 -21.81
C GLU A 347 -25.96 -16.74 -22.00
N ARG A 348 -25.85 -15.60 -22.69
CA ARG A 348 -27.01 -14.77 -23.04
C ARG A 348 -27.58 -15.20 -24.38
N ARG A 349 -28.84 -15.64 -24.38
CA ARG A 349 -29.60 -15.97 -25.59
C ARG A 349 -30.85 -15.10 -25.68
N GLY A 350 -30.76 -14.02 -26.46
CA GLY A 350 -31.83 -13.02 -26.55
C GLY A 350 -32.02 -12.28 -25.21
N ARG A 351 -33.21 -12.39 -24.61
CA ARG A 351 -33.53 -11.79 -23.30
C ARG A 351 -33.28 -12.73 -22.12
N GLN A 352 -32.86 -13.96 -22.37
CA GLN A 352 -32.68 -14.98 -21.33
C GLN A 352 -31.19 -15.22 -21.04
N VAL A 353 -30.90 -15.53 -19.78
CA VAL A 353 -29.58 -15.96 -19.31
C VAL A 353 -29.68 -17.43 -18.96
N LEU A 354 -28.84 -18.25 -19.59
CA LEU A 354 -28.77 -19.70 -19.38
C LEU A 354 -27.50 -20.04 -18.62
N PHE A 355 -27.60 -20.92 -17.64
CA PHE A 355 -26.50 -21.43 -16.84
C PHE A 355 -26.25 -22.90 -17.16
N SER A 356 -24.99 -23.32 -17.20
CA SER A 356 -24.59 -24.71 -17.41
C SER A 356 -23.29 -25.02 -16.69
N VAL A 357 -23.06 -26.29 -16.38
CA VAL A 357 -21.78 -26.74 -15.80
C VAL A 357 -20.65 -26.49 -16.80
N VAL A 358 -19.48 -26.09 -16.29
CA VAL A 358 -18.30 -26.01 -17.15
C VAL A 358 -17.78 -27.42 -17.42
N SER A 359 -17.78 -27.78 -18.70
CA SER A 359 -17.46 -29.09 -19.26
C SER A 359 -16.06 -29.13 -19.84
#